data_AF-A0A7V9ATK8-F1
#
_entry.id   AF-A0A7V9ATK8-F1
#
_cell.length_a   1.000
_cell.length_b   1.000
_cell.length_c   1.000
_cell.angle_alpha   90.00
_cell.angle_beta   90.00
_cell.angle_gamma   90.00
#
_symmetry.space_group_name_H-M   'P 1'
#
loop_
_entity.id
_entity.type
_entity.pdbx_description
1 polymer ?
#
loop_
_entity_poly.entity_id
_entity_poly.type
_entity_poly.pdbx_seq_one_letter_code
_entity_poly.pdbx_strand_id
1 'polypeptide(L)'
;MLFDLQGKRRRLVQVTYLTLAILMGGGLVLFGIGSDVQGGLADIFSGSSGDESGSAVLEDQLAEAEDRLAANPDDPEALADVARANYQLATTTDDEARAAGAIFAEDAEPRLEAAAGAWTDYLEAEPERPDEALAFSMIQVFSEFGLNRPKDAAEAAQVLAGERRDAQAYLILTQYAALAGDERQAELAGQRA
;
A
#
# COMPACT_ATOMS: atom_id res chain seq x y z
N MET A 1 -11.82 -0.02 56.17
CA MET A 1 -11.35 1.19 56.88
C MET A 1 -11.18 2.28 55.83
N LEU A 2 -12.29 2.86 55.39
CA LEU A 2 -12.70 4.23 55.72
C LEU A 2 -11.56 5.24 55.48
N PHE A 3 -11.38 5.61 54.21
CA PHE A 3 -10.70 6.84 53.84
C PHE A 3 -11.64 8.01 54.14
N ASP A 4 -11.53 8.50 55.37
CA ASP A 4 -12.10 9.76 55.81
C ASP A 4 -11.41 10.92 55.06
N LEU A 5 -12.11 11.48 54.06
CA LEU A 5 -11.66 12.62 53.28
C LEU A 5 -12.48 13.85 53.66
N GLN A 6 -12.07 14.49 54.76
CA GLN A 6 -12.65 15.73 55.26
C GLN A 6 -12.60 16.88 54.23
N GLY A 7 -13.80 17.37 53.88
CA GLY A 7 -14.15 18.79 53.73
C GLY A 7 -13.70 19.53 52.46
N LYS A 8 -12.40 19.61 52.18
CA LYS A 8 -11.85 20.47 51.09
C LYS A 8 -11.19 19.69 49.95
N ARG A 9 -10.62 18.51 50.23
CA ARG A 9 -9.94 17.68 49.21
C ARG A 9 -10.92 16.89 48.33
N ARG A 10 -12.18 16.73 48.78
CA ARG A 10 -13.24 16.04 48.04
C ARG A 10 -13.57 16.73 46.71
N ARG A 11 -13.58 18.07 46.68
CA ARG A 11 -13.90 18.83 45.47
C ARG A 11 -12.80 18.71 44.41
N LEU A 12 -11.53 18.74 44.81
CA LEU A 12 -10.40 18.61 43.89
C LEU A 12 -10.40 17.23 43.21
N VAL A 13 -10.54 16.17 44.01
CA VAL A 13 -10.62 14.79 43.50
C VAL A 13 -11.84 14.62 42.59
N GLN A 14 -12.99 15.18 42.97
CA GLN A 14 -14.20 15.13 42.15
C GLN A 14 -14.04 15.88 40.83
N VAL A 15 -13.37 17.04 40.80
CA VAL A 15 -13.07 17.76 39.56
C VAL A 15 -12.16 16.95 38.67
N THR A 16 -11.08 16.36 39.20
CA THR A 16 -10.16 15.53 38.40
C THR A 16 -10.88 14.32 37.78
N TYR A 17 -11.71 13.61 38.54
CA TYR A 17 -12.49 12.50 37.99
C TYR A 17 -13.57 12.96 37.01
N LEU A 18 -14.17 14.13 37.21
CA LEU A 18 -15.16 14.68 36.28
C LEU A 18 -14.49 15.14 34.97
N THR A 19 -13.29 15.73 35.03
CA THR A 19 -12.48 16.06 33.86
C THR A 19 -12.01 14.79 33.13
N LEU A 20 -11.57 13.76 33.85
CA LEU A 20 -11.25 12.45 33.27
C LEU A 20 -12.47 11.80 32.62
N ALA A 21 -13.65 11.89 33.23
CA ALA A 21 -14.91 11.37 32.66
C ALA A 21 -15.34 12.16 31.42
N ILE A 22 -15.11 13.47 31.37
CA ILE A 22 -15.36 14.31 30.19
C ILE A 22 -14.31 14.05 29.11
N LEU A 23 -13.05 13.75 29.45
CA LEU A 23 -12.04 13.36 28.46
C LEU A 23 -12.32 11.96 27.90
N MET A 24 -12.74 11.01 28.74
CA MET A 24 -13.10 9.65 28.32
C MET A 24 -14.43 9.62 27.55
N GLY A 25 -15.44 10.38 27.98
CA GLY A 25 -16.75 10.46 27.30
C GLY A 25 -16.75 11.43 26.13
N GLY A 26 -16.08 12.57 26.24
CA GLY A 26 -15.93 13.57 25.19
C GLY A 26 -14.96 13.14 24.09
N GLY A 27 -13.97 12.30 24.40
CA GLY A 27 -13.15 11.64 23.39
C GLY A 27 -13.95 10.71 22.48
N LEU A 28 -15.05 10.12 22.98
CA LEU A 28 -15.93 9.24 22.19
C LEU A 28 -16.99 10.03 21.39
N VAL A 29 -17.44 11.18 21.88
CA VAL A 29 -18.49 12.00 21.24
C VAL A 29 -17.90 13.01 20.24
N LEU A 30 -16.68 13.53 20.47
CA LEU A 30 -15.96 14.38 19.50
C LEU A 30 -15.23 13.56 18.42
N PHE A 31 -15.07 12.25 18.62
CA PHE A 31 -14.52 11.30 17.65
C PHE A 31 -15.63 10.50 16.92
N GLY A 32 -16.85 11.05 16.85
CA GLY A 32 -17.80 10.69 15.78
C GLY A 32 -18.49 9.34 15.91
N ILE A 33 -19.07 9.02 17.06
CA ILE A 33 -20.13 8.00 17.14
C ILE A 33 -21.42 8.68 17.57
N GLY A 34 -22.30 8.92 16.58
CA GLY A 34 -23.71 9.24 16.80
C GLY A 34 -24.12 10.70 16.58
N SER A 35 -24.23 11.12 15.32
CA SER A 35 -25.19 12.15 14.93
C SER A 35 -25.60 11.94 13.48
N ASP A 36 -26.91 11.79 13.26
CA ASP A 36 -27.63 11.56 12.01
C ASP A 36 -27.12 12.35 10.80
N VAL A 37 -26.08 11.83 10.14
CA VAL A 37 -25.79 12.11 8.74
C VAL A 37 -25.85 10.79 7.99
N GLN A 38 -26.78 10.75 7.05
CA GLN A 38 -27.02 9.64 6.16
C GLN A 38 -25.76 9.40 5.32
N GLY A 39 -24.96 8.39 5.72
CA GLY A 39 -23.73 7.96 5.06
C GLY A 39 -22.45 8.31 5.85
N GLY A 40 -21.87 7.35 6.57
CA GLY A 40 -20.56 7.53 7.18
C GLY A 40 -20.14 6.50 8.23
N LEU A 41 -19.05 5.79 7.92
CA LEU A 41 -18.09 5.03 8.74
C LEU A 41 -18.58 3.83 9.58
N ALA A 42 -19.81 3.79 10.07
CA ALA A 42 -20.35 2.59 10.71
C ALA A 42 -20.58 1.44 9.72
N ASP A 43 -20.95 1.77 8.47
CA ASP A 43 -21.13 0.80 7.37
C ASP A 43 -19.79 0.24 6.85
N ILE A 44 -18.68 0.94 7.10
CA ILE A 44 -17.32 0.50 6.73
C ILE A 44 -16.77 -0.52 7.72
N PHE A 45 -17.21 -0.51 8.98
CA PHE A 45 -16.67 -1.40 10.01
C PHE A 45 -17.57 -2.58 10.36
N SER A 46 -18.83 -2.61 9.90
CA SER A 46 -19.75 -3.76 10.06
C SER A 46 -19.94 -4.61 8.80
N GLY A 47 -19.35 -4.21 7.66
CA GLY A 47 -19.37 -4.97 6.42
C GLY A 47 -18.28 -6.02 6.39
N SER A 48 -18.53 -7.19 6.98
CA SER A 48 -17.83 -8.44 6.65
C SER A 48 -18.23 -8.91 5.24
N SER A 49 -18.11 -8.06 4.22
CA SER A 49 -18.43 -8.26 2.81
C SER A 49 -17.76 -7.12 2.01
N GLY A 50 -16.43 -7.14 1.93
CA GLY A 50 -15.60 -6.00 1.51
C GLY A 50 -14.94 -6.13 0.15
N ASP A 51 -15.52 -6.88 -0.79
CA ASP A 51 -14.89 -7.14 -2.09
C ASP A 51 -15.37 -6.19 -3.22
N GLU A 52 -16.65 -5.82 -3.25
CA GLU A 52 -17.21 -5.06 -4.38
C GLU A 52 -16.99 -3.54 -4.29
N SER A 53 -16.93 -2.95 -3.09
CA SER A 53 -16.78 -1.50 -2.94
C SER A 53 -15.34 -1.00 -3.09
N GLY A 54 -14.37 -1.81 -2.66
CA GLY A 54 -12.94 -1.49 -2.80
C GLY A 54 -12.47 -1.61 -4.25
N SER A 55 -12.87 -2.67 -4.95
CA SER A 55 -12.56 -2.86 -6.37
C SER A 55 -13.17 -1.77 -7.24
N ALA A 56 -14.43 -1.39 -7.02
CA ALA A 56 -15.07 -0.30 -7.78
C ALA A 56 -14.31 1.04 -7.69
N VAL A 57 -13.85 1.41 -6.49
CA VAL A 57 -13.05 2.64 -6.30
C VAL A 57 -11.71 2.57 -7.04
N LEU A 58 -11.08 1.39 -7.09
CA LEU A 58 -9.83 1.20 -7.82
C LEU A 58 -10.03 1.24 -9.34
N GLU A 59 -11.14 0.71 -9.85
CA GLU A 59 -11.50 0.81 -11.28
C GLU A 59 -11.76 2.26 -11.68
N ASP A 60 -12.45 3.04 -10.83
CA ASP A 60 -12.67 4.47 -11.07
C ASP A 60 -11.34 5.24 -11.11
N GLN A 61 -10.42 4.95 -10.20
CA GLN A 61 -9.07 5.54 -10.19
C GLN A 61 -8.26 5.17 -11.41
N LEU A 62 -8.35 3.91 -11.85
CA LEU A 62 -7.71 3.44 -13.07
C LEU A 62 -8.24 4.20 -14.29
N ALA A 63 -9.56 4.32 -14.42
CA ALA A 63 -10.20 5.04 -15.53
C ALA A 63 -9.79 6.53 -15.55
N GLU A 64 -9.74 7.20 -14.40
CA GLU A 64 -9.30 8.60 -14.33
C GLU A 64 -7.82 8.77 -14.72
N ALA A 65 -6.95 7.82 -14.34
CA ALA A 65 -5.56 7.81 -14.75
C ALA A 65 -5.43 7.57 -16.26
N GLU A 66 -6.18 6.63 -16.84
CA GLU A 66 -6.21 6.37 -18.28
C GLU A 66 -6.72 7.58 -19.08
N ASP A 67 -7.73 8.30 -18.59
CA ASP A 67 -8.23 9.54 -19.20
C ASP A 67 -7.15 10.64 -19.20
N ARG A 68 -6.33 10.73 -18.15
CA ARG A 68 -5.15 11.62 -18.14
C ARG A 68 -4.12 11.21 -19.18
N LEU A 69 -3.83 9.91 -19.32
CA LEU A 69 -2.90 9.41 -20.34
C LEU A 69 -3.40 9.64 -21.77
N ALA A 70 -4.71 9.60 -21.99
CA ALA A 70 -5.28 9.94 -23.29
C ALA A 70 -5.02 11.41 -23.66
N ALA A 71 -4.95 12.31 -22.68
CA ALA A 71 -4.62 13.71 -22.89
C ALA A 71 -3.10 13.98 -22.91
N ASN A 72 -2.33 13.26 -22.10
CA ASN A 72 -0.88 13.34 -21.98
C ASN A 72 -0.27 11.94 -21.77
N PRO A 73 0.16 11.25 -22.84
CA PRO A 73 0.63 9.86 -22.75
C PRO A 73 1.87 9.66 -21.87
N ASP A 74 2.70 10.69 -21.73
CA ASP A 74 3.95 10.64 -20.98
C ASP A 74 3.81 11.28 -19.58
N ASP A 75 2.59 11.34 -19.02
CA ASP A 75 2.36 11.82 -17.66
C ASP A 75 2.85 10.78 -16.63
N PRO A 76 3.98 11.01 -15.94
CA PRO A 76 4.55 10.03 -15.03
C PRO A 76 3.65 9.75 -13.82
N GLU A 77 2.82 10.70 -13.38
CA GLU A 77 1.90 10.47 -12.27
C GLU A 77 0.75 9.55 -12.70
N ALA A 78 0.17 9.80 -13.87
CA ALA A 78 -0.89 8.96 -14.40
C ALA A 78 -0.39 7.54 -14.74
N LEU A 79 0.82 7.39 -15.30
CA LEU A 79 1.44 6.09 -15.56
C LEU A 79 1.67 5.30 -14.26
N ALA A 80 2.18 5.97 -13.21
CA ALA A 80 2.35 5.36 -11.90
C ALA A 80 1.02 4.92 -11.28
N ASP A 81 -0.04 5.70 -11.47
CA ASP A 81 -1.38 5.38 -10.96
C ASP A 81 -2.00 4.18 -11.70
N VAL A 82 -1.87 4.10 -13.03
CA VAL A 82 -2.29 2.92 -13.81
C VAL A 82 -1.56 1.66 -13.33
N ALA A 83 -0.24 1.74 -13.14
CA ALA A 83 0.56 0.62 -12.67
C ALA A 83 0.13 0.16 -11.27
N ARG A 84 -0.09 1.11 -10.35
CA ARG A 84 -0.49 0.85 -8.97
C ARG A 84 -1.89 0.26 -8.88
N ALA A 85 -2.86 0.82 -9.60
CA ALA A 85 -4.25 0.36 -9.59
C ALA A 85 -4.34 -1.08 -10.13
N ASN A 86 -3.66 -1.37 -11.25
CA ASN A 86 -3.63 -2.72 -11.81
C ASN A 86 -2.96 -3.74 -10.88
N TYR A 87 -1.86 -3.40 -10.19
CA TYR A 87 -1.27 -4.27 -9.17
C TYR A 87 -2.24 -4.57 -8.02
N GLN A 88 -2.97 -3.56 -7.54
CA GLN A 88 -3.93 -3.72 -6.46
C GLN A 88 -5.12 -4.58 -6.89
N LEU A 89 -5.65 -4.36 -8.09
CA LEU A 89 -6.74 -5.15 -8.68
C LEU A 89 -6.30 -6.58 -9.03
N ALA A 90 -5.02 -6.82 -9.27
CA ALA A 90 -4.45 -8.15 -9.45
C ALA A 90 -4.32 -8.93 -8.14
N THR A 91 -4.27 -8.26 -7.00
CA THR A 91 -4.05 -8.89 -5.69
C THR A 91 -5.29 -9.69 -5.29
N THR A 92 -5.10 -10.93 -4.80
CA THR A 92 -6.25 -11.75 -4.38
C THR A 92 -6.88 -11.21 -3.10
N THR A 93 -8.21 -11.16 -3.09
CA THR A 93 -9.03 -10.90 -1.91
C THR A 93 -9.63 -12.18 -1.31
N ASP A 94 -9.39 -13.34 -1.94
CA ASP A 94 -9.82 -14.64 -1.43
C ASP A 94 -8.98 -15.03 -0.20
N ASP A 95 -9.64 -15.09 0.97
CA ASP A 95 -9.00 -15.39 2.25
C ASP A 95 -8.33 -16.78 2.29
N GLU A 96 -8.91 -17.78 1.62
CA GLU A 96 -8.35 -19.14 1.59
C GLU A 96 -7.09 -19.19 0.72
N ALA A 97 -7.12 -18.54 -0.45
CA ALA A 97 -5.96 -18.41 -1.32
C ALA A 97 -4.83 -17.65 -0.63
N ARG A 98 -5.14 -16.54 0.06
CA ARG A 98 -4.14 -15.80 0.86
C ARG A 98 -3.56 -16.64 1.98
N ALA A 99 -4.38 -17.41 2.69
CA ALA A 99 -3.91 -18.32 3.74
C ALA A 99 -2.99 -19.41 3.18
N ALA A 100 -3.18 -19.81 1.92
CA ALA A 100 -2.29 -20.72 1.18
C ALA A 100 -1.02 -20.03 0.63
N GLY A 101 -0.90 -18.71 0.77
CA GLY A 101 0.26 -17.93 0.34
C GLY A 101 0.13 -17.28 -1.03
N ALA A 102 -1.06 -17.29 -1.65
CA ALA A 102 -1.28 -16.57 -2.90
C ALA A 102 -1.23 -15.05 -2.68
N ILE A 103 -0.52 -14.37 -3.58
CA ILE A 103 -0.45 -12.89 -3.62
C ILE A 103 -1.48 -12.34 -4.59
N PHE A 104 -1.58 -12.95 -5.77
CA PHE A 104 -2.46 -12.53 -6.85
C PHE A 104 -3.64 -13.48 -7.03
N ALA A 105 -4.73 -12.97 -7.62
CA ALA A 105 -5.86 -13.78 -8.04
C ALA A 105 -5.46 -14.75 -9.16
N GLU A 106 -6.20 -15.85 -9.33
CA GLU A 106 -5.89 -16.87 -10.34
C GLU A 106 -5.95 -16.32 -11.78
N ASP A 107 -6.77 -15.31 -12.02
CA ASP A 107 -6.98 -14.64 -13.31
C ASP A 107 -6.29 -13.27 -13.40
N ALA A 108 -5.31 -13.00 -12.52
CA ALA A 108 -4.65 -11.70 -12.41
C ALA A 108 -3.72 -11.35 -13.59
N GLU A 109 -3.36 -12.31 -14.46
CA GLU A 109 -2.37 -12.12 -15.53
C GLU A 109 -2.59 -10.85 -16.37
N PRO A 110 -3.80 -10.53 -16.89
CA PRO A 110 -4.01 -9.32 -17.68
C PRO A 110 -3.72 -8.02 -16.91
N ARG A 111 -4.05 -7.99 -15.60
CA ARG A 111 -3.78 -6.86 -14.72
C ARG A 111 -2.29 -6.72 -14.44
N LEU A 112 -1.61 -7.84 -14.22
CA LEU A 112 -0.16 -7.85 -14.03
C LEU A 112 0.58 -7.35 -15.28
N GLU A 113 0.15 -7.77 -16.47
CA GLU A 113 0.70 -7.27 -17.74
C GLU A 113 0.45 -5.78 -17.92
N ALA A 114 -0.77 -5.30 -17.62
CA ALA A 114 -1.09 -3.87 -17.67
C ALA A 114 -0.23 -3.06 -16.69
N ALA A 115 -0.01 -3.57 -15.47
CA ALA A 115 0.86 -2.94 -14.50
C ALA A 115 2.31 -2.88 -14.97
N ALA A 116 2.81 -3.98 -15.55
CA ALA A 116 4.15 -4.06 -16.11
C ALA A 116 4.37 -3.09 -17.29
N GLY A 117 3.38 -2.97 -18.18
CA GLY A 117 3.40 -2.02 -19.30
C GLY A 117 3.48 -0.58 -18.79
N ALA A 118 2.55 -0.18 -17.93
CA ALA A 118 2.51 1.17 -17.38
C ALA A 118 3.76 1.52 -16.55
N TRP A 119 4.37 0.54 -15.86
CA TRP A 119 5.67 0.73 -15.18
C TRP A 119 6.81 1.00 -16.17
N THR A 120 6.83 0.29 -17.29
CA THR A 120 7.86 0.49 -18.33
C THR A 120 7.75 1.89 -18.90
N ASP A 121 6.54 2.28 -19.31
CA ASP A 121 6.25 3.62 -19.81
C ASP A 121 6.56 4.70 -18.74
N TYR A 122 6.24 4.43 -17.47
CA TYR A 122 6.56 5.32 -16.35
C TYR A 122 8.06 5.59 -16.24
N LEU A 123 8.91 4.58 -16.38
CA LEU A 123 10.36 4.77 -16.37
C LEU A 123 10.87 5.50 -17.62
N GLU A 124 10.25 5.26 -18.78
CA GLU A 124 10.56 5.97 -20.03
C GLU A 124 10.17 7.46 -19.99
N ALA A 125 9.16 7.82 -19.20
CA ALA A 125 8.80 9.21 -18.92
C ALA A 125 9.81 9.96 -18.03
N GLU A 126 10.91 9.30 -17.63
CA GLU A 126 12.03 9.85 -16.84
C GLU A 126 11.55 10.70 -15.63
N PRO A 127 10.80 10.09 -14.68
CA PRO A 127 10.28 10.81 -13.53
C PRO A 127 11.44 11.41 -12.71
N GLU A 128 11.28 12.65 -12.25
CA GLU A 128 12.32 13.35 -11.49
C GLU A 128 12.85 12.53 -10.30
N ARG A 129 11.95 11.75 -9.68
CA ARG A 129 12.27 10.75 -8.68
C ARG A 129 11.33 9.55 -8.83
N PRO A 130 11.85 8.37 -9.21
CA PRO A 130 11.07 7.14 -9.24
C PRO A 130 10.39 6.84 -7.89
N ASP A 131 9.15 6.37 -7.93
CA ASP A 131 8.40 5.95 -6.74
C ASP A 131 8.95 4.62 -6.22
N GLU A 132 9.65 4.66 -5.08
CA GLU A 132 10.21 3.47 -4.44
C GLU A 132 9.15 2.44 -4.00
N ALA A 133 7.94 2.88 -3.62
CA ALA A 133 6.87 2.00 -3.22
C ALA A 133 6.29 1.27 -4.43
N LEU A 134 6.13 1.99 -5.54
CA LEU A 134 5.73 1.39 -6.81
C LEU A 134 6.79 0.40 -7.31
N ALA A 135 8.08 0.75 -7.25
CA ALA A 135 9.18 -0.14 -7.61
C ALA A 135 9.12 -1.45 -6.80
N PHE A 136 8.86 -1.38 -5.49
CA PHE A 136 8.71 -2.56 -4.65
C PHE A 136 7.50 -3.42 -5.04
N SER A 137 6.38 -2.82 -5.43
CA SER A 137 5.22 -3.55 -5.97
C SER A 137 5.57 -4.24 -7.30
N MET A 138 6.32 -3.57 -8.18
CA MET A 138 6.71 -4.14 -9.48
C MET A 138 7.68 -5.32 -9.35
N ILE A 139 8.54 -5.34 -8.33
CA ILE A 139 9.34 -6.53 -8.00
C ILE A 139 8.43 -7.75 -7.79
N GLN A 140 7.28 -7.59 -7.12
CA GLN A 140 6.32 -8.68 -6.91
C GLN A 140 5.59 -9.06 -8.21
N VAL A 141 5.18 -8.07 -9.01
CA VAL A 141 4.58 -8.31 -10.34
C VAL A 141 5.50 -9.17 -11.20
N PHE A 142 6.79 -8.87 -11.21
CA PHE A 142 7.78 -9.60 -12.01
C PHE A 142 8.35 -10.85 -11.34
N SER A 143 7.99 -11.12 -10.08
CA SER A 143 8.46 -12.30 -9.33
C SER A 143 7.88 -13.61 -9.85
N GLU A 144 8.35 -14.74 -9.33
CA GLU A 144 7.82 -16.08 -9.62
C GLU A 144 6.33 -16.23 -9.29
N PHE A 145 5.78 -15.39 -8.40
CA PHE A 145 4.37 -15.41 -8.03
C PHE A 145 3.48 -14.62 -8.99
N GLY A 146 4.06 -13.74 -9.81
CA GLY A 146 3.36 -12.96 -10.82
C GLY A 146 3.72 -13.43 -12.23
N LEU A 147 4.33 -12.55 -13.02
CA LEU A 147 4.68 -12.79 -14.42
C LEU A 147 5.92 -13.67 -14.62
N ASN A 148 6.67 -13.98 -13.55
CA ASN A 148 7.90 -14.75 -13.58
C ASN A 148 8.94 -14.21 -14.58
N ARG A 149 9.21 -12.90 -14.48
CA ARG A 149 10.17 -12.15 -15.29
C ARG A 149 11.33 -11.64 -14.42
N PRO A 150 12.29 -12.51 -14.04
CA PRO A 150 13.30 -12.17 -13.04
C PRO A 150 14.23 -11.01 -13.46
N LYS A 151 14.42 -10.78 -14.77
CA LYS A 151 15.19 -9.62 -15.28
C LYS A 151 14.50 -8.31 -14.93
N ASP A 152 13.23 -8.19 -15.30
CA ASP A 152 12.40 -7.02 -15.00
C ASP A 152 12.27 -6.80 -13.48
N ALA A 153 12.19 -7.88 -12.70
CA ALA A 153 12.23 -7.80 -11.23
C ALA A 153 13.56 -7.23 -10.71
N ALA A 154 14.69 -7.61 -11.31
CA ALA A 154 16.00 -7.08 -10.95
C ALA A 154 16.14 -5.59 -11.30
N GLU A 155 15.55 -5.15 -12.42
CA GLU A 155 15.52 -3.74 -12.81
C GLU A 155 14.67 -2.90 -11.86
N ALA A 156 13.48 -3.38 -11.48
CA ALA A 156 12.67 -2.73 -10.45
C ALA A 156 13.38 -2.70 -9.08
N ALA A 157 14.09 -3.77 -8.71
CA ALA A 157 14.92 -3.81 -7.50
C ALA A 157 16.10 -2.82 -7.57
N GLN A 158 16.63 -2.56 -8.76
CA GLN A 158 17.69 -1.58 -8.96
C GLN A 158 17.18 -0.16 -8.71
N VAL A 159 15.97 0.16 -9.18
CA VAL A 159 15.29 1.43 -8.88
C VAL A 159 15.10 1.59 -7.37
N LEU A 160 14.54 0.57 -6.70
CA LEU A 160 14.35 0.57 -5.25
C LEU A 160 15.66 0.80 -4.48
N ALA A 161 16.73 0.11 -4.85
CA ALA A 161 18.04 0.26 -4.22
C ALA A 161 18.70 1.61 -4.52
N GLY A 162 18.42 2.21 -5.68
CA GLY A 162 18.86 3.54 -6.08
C GLY A 162 18.23 4.64 -5.22
N GLU A 163 16.93 4.51 -4.91
CA GLU A 163 16.17 5.45 -4.10
C GLU A 163 16.45 5.29 -2.60
N ARG A 164 16.32 4.08 -2.05
CA ARG A 164 16.47 3.85 -0.60
C ARG A 164 17.91 3.87 -0.12
N ARG A 165 18.82 3.29 -0.91
CA ARG A 165 20.27 3.19 -0.61
C ARG A 165 20.56 2.58 0.77
N ASP A 166 19.76 1.62 1.17
CA ASP A 166 19.96 0.85 2.41
C ASP A 166 20.34 -0.60 2.11
N ALA A 167 20.81 -1.28 3.17
CA ALA A 167 21.26 -2.66 3.09
C ALA A 167 20.18 -3.60 2.56
N GLN A 168 18.93 -3.42 3.00
CA GLN A 168 17.81 -4.30 2.64
C GLN A 168 17.48 -4.20 1.16
N ALA A 169 17.46 -2.99 0.60
CA ALA A 169 17.20 -2.78 -0.82
C ALA A 169 18.31 -3.39 -1.70
N TYR A 170 19.57 -3.28 -1.28
CA TYR A 170 20.68 -3.94 -1.98
C TYR A 170 20.62 -5.47 -1.90
N LEU A 171 20.20 -6.05 -0.77
CA LEU A 171 19.99 -7.50 -0.67
C LEU A 171 18.88 -8.00 -1.62
N ILE A 172 17.80 -7.23 -1.76
CA ILE A 172 16.72 -7.54 -2.72
C ILE A 172 17.28 -7.51 -4.15
N LEU A 173 18.06 -6.48 -4.51
CA LEU A 173 18.72 -6.41 -5.81
C LEU A 173 19.67 -7.60 -6.05
N THR A 174 20.46 -8.01 -5.06
CA THR A 174 21.31 -9.21 -5.15
C THR A 174 20.50 -10.45 -5.48
N GLN A 175 19.40 -10.67 -4.78
CA GLN A 175 18.55 -11.84 -4.97
C GLN A 175 17.97 -11.91 -6.38
N TYR A 176 17.35 -10.81 -6.86
CA TYR A 176 16.71 -10.81 -8.17
C TYR A 176 17.71 -10.75 -9.32
N ALA A 177 18.84 -10.06 -9.17
CA ALA A 177 19.92 -10.09 -10.16
C ALA A 177 20.48 -11.52 -10.32
N ALA A 178 20.66 -12.26 -9.23
CA ALA A 178 21.08 -13.66 -9.30
C ALA A 178 20.04 -14.55 -9.99
N LEU A 179 18.74 -14.37 -9.69
CA LEU A 179 17.65 -15.08 -10.38
C LEU A 179 17.58 -14.74 -11.88
N ALA A 180 17.91 -13.50 -12.25
CA ALA A 180 18.00 -13.04 -13.62
C ALA A 180 19.23 -13.56 -14.38
N GLY A 181 20.18 -14.19 -13.68
CA GLY A 181 21.47 -14.62 -14.22
C GLY A 181 22.50 -13.49 -14.38
N ASP A 182 22.25 -12.31 -13.81
CA ASP A 182 23.21 -11.19 -13.77
C ASP A 182 24.10 -11.28 -12.52
N GLU A 183 25.06 -12.20 -12.58
CA GLU A 183 26.01 -12.45 -11.49
C GLU A 183 26.82 -11.19 -11.12
N ARG A 184 27.13 -10.35 -12.11
CA ARG A 184 27.92 -9.13 -11.89
C ARG A 184 27.12 -8.12 -11.07
N GLN A 185 25.87 -7.87 -11.43
CA GLN A 185 25.01 -6.98 -10.68
C GLN A 185 24.73 -7.53 -9.28
N ALA A 186 24.52 -8.84 -9.15
CA ALA A 186 24.29 -9.49 -7.86
C ALA A 186 25.49 -9.28 -6.91
N GLU A 187 26.72 -9.50 -7.40
CA GLU A 187 27.95 -9.28 -6.63
C GLU A 187 28.11 -7.81 -6.21
N LEU A 188 27.93 -6.87 -7.15
CA LEU A 188 28.08 -5.44 -6.87
C LEU A 188 27.04 -4.93 -5.85
N ALA A 189 25.80 -5.39 -5.94
CA ALA A 189 24.76 -5.09 -4.97
C ALA A 189 25.09 -5.72 -3.60
N GLY A 190 25.58 -6.96 -3.60
CA GLY A 190 25.90 -7.68 -2.37
C GLY A 190 27.05 -7.05 -1.58
N GLN A 191 27.96 -6.35 -2.24
CA GLN A 191 29.01 -5.55 -1.57
C GLN A 191 28.49 -4.26 -0.92
N ARG A 192 27.31 -3.78 -1.34
CA ARG A 192 26.68 -2.55 -0.82
C ARG A 192 25.64 -2.82 0.27
N ALA A 193 25.15 -4.05 0.35
CA ALA A 193 24.31 -4.53 1.44
C ALA A 193 25.07 -4.53 2.78
#